data_AF-A0A453RRL1-F1
#
_entry.id   AF-A0A453RRL1-F1
#
_cell.length_a   1.000
_cell.length_b   1.000
_cell.length_c   1.000
_cell.angle_alpha   90.00
_cell.angle_beta   90.00
_cell.angle_gamma   90.00
#
_symmetry.space_group_name_H-M   'P 1'
#
loop_
_entity.id
_entity.type
_entity.pdbx_description
1 polymer ?
#
loop_
_entity_poly.entity_id
_entity_poly.type
_entity_poly.pdbx_seq_one_letter_code
_entity_poly.pdbx_strand_id
1 'polypeptide(L)'
;MAMADNRQRIMPMPDDRLPPRGQQLAYPEAVLLVDPINPKLRGEVDDKYQYSCEDRYNSVHGWVSSDPPIGFWQITPSDEFRTGGPLKQNLTSHVGPTMLAMFLSAHYAGDDLSPKFTNGEYWKKVHGPVFMYLNSSQDGSDPSLLWEDAKVQVMMEKQSWPYDFALSEDFQKTE
;
A
#
# COMPACT_ATOMS: atom_id res chain seq x y z
N MET A 1 1.27 -9.90 -3.67
CA MET A 1 0.70 -8.54 -3.44
C MET A 1 -0.62 -8.44 -4.16
N ALA A 2 -1.60 -7.80 -3.53
CA ALA A 2 -2.87 -7.43 -4.13
C ALA A 2 -3.21 -5.98 -3.78
N MET A 3 -3.66 -5.21 -4.78
CA MET A 3 -4.08 -3.81 -4.62
C MET A 3 -5.35 -3.46 -5.41
N ALA A 4 -5.80 -4.35 -6.29
CA ALA A 4 -7.10 -4.33 -6.95
C ALA A 4 -7.40 -5.74 -7.46
N ASP A 5 -8.66 -6.02 -7.80
CA ASP A 5 -9.08 -7.32 -8.33
C ASP A 5 -8.27 -7.72 -9.59
N ASN A 6 -7.92 -6.75 -10.42
CA ASN A 6 -7.12 -6.94 -11.63
C ASN A 6 -5.62 -6.63 -11.45
N ARG A 7 -5.17 -6.32 -10.24
CA ARG A 7 -3.77 -6.00 -9.92
C ARG A 7 -3.31 -6.81 -8.72
N GLN A 8 -3.02 -8.06 -9.01
CA GLN A 8 -2.43 -9.00 -8.08
C GLN A 8 -1.26 -9.69 -8.76
N ARG A 9 -0.17 -9.90 -8.02
CA ARG A 9 1.02 -10.58 -8.55
C ARG A 9 1.88 -11.19 -7.47
N ILE A 10 2.68 -12.17 -7.89
CA ILE A 10 3.89 -12.57 -7.18
C ILE A 10 4.91 -11.44 -7.36
N MET A 11 5.55 -11.07 -6.26
CA MET A 11 6.49 -9.96 -6.25
C MET A 11 7.91 -10.52 -6.20
N PRO A 12 8.87 -9.83 -6.85
CA PRO A 12 10.27 -10.19 -6.69
C PRO A 12 10.73 -9.98 -5.25
N MET A 13 11.78 -10.69 -4.86
CA MET A 13 12.47 -10.48 -3.59
C MET A 13 13.47 -9.32 -3.71
N PRO A 14 13.85 -8.65 -2.60
CA PRO A 14 14.86 -7.59 -2.65
C PRO A 14 16.17 -8.05 -3.31
N ASP A 15 16.59 -9.28 -3.04
CA ASP A 15 17.80 -9.89 -3.63
C ASP A 15 17.71 -10.07 -5.14
N ASP A 16 16.51 -10.22 -5.71
CA ASP A 16 16.31 -10.34 -7.16
C ASP A 16 16.67 -9.03 -7.89
N ARG A 17 16.69 -7.91 -7.17
CA ARG A 17 17.08 -6.60 -7.72
C ARG A 17 18.59 -6.37 -7.70
N LEU A 18 19.37 -7.18 -6.98
CA LEU A 18 20.83 -7.00 -6.84
C LEU A 18 21.60 -7.78 -7.91
N PRO A 19 22.71 -7.26 -8.47
CA PRO A 19 23.59 -8.05 -9.34
C PRO A 19 24.11 -9.30 -8.63
N PRO A 20 24.23 -10.46 -9.31
CA PRO A 20 24.01 -10.66 -10.75
C PRO A 20 22.55 -10.96 -11.12
N ARG A 21 21.62 -11.05 -10.15
CA ARG A 21 20.21 -11.41 -10.39
C ARG A 21 19.42 -10.29 -11.04
N GLY A 22 19.71 -9.05 -10.67
CA GLY A 22 19.09 -7.84 -11.18
C GLY A 22 20.09 -6.96 -11.92
N GLN A 23 19.57 -6.24 -12.92
CA GLN A 23 20.31 -5.19 -13.61
C GLN A 23 19.50 -3.90 -13.54
N GLN A 24 20.01 -2.91 -12.81
CA GLN A 24 19.43 -1.57 -12.83
C GLN A 24 19.44 -1.01 -14.26
N LEU A 25 18.32 -0.43 -14.67
CA LEU A 25 18.17 0.23 -15.96
C LEU A 25 18.51 1.72 -15.84
N ALA A 26 17.97 2.55 -16.74
CA ALA A 26 18.26 3.99 -16.79
C ALA A 26 17.88 4.73 -15.50
N TYR A 27 16.86 4.27 -14.78
CA TYR A 27 16.39 4.85 -13.52
C TYR A 27 16.59 3.84 -12.37
N PRO A 28 16.95 4.30 -11.16
CA PRO A 28 17.20 3.40 -10.03
C PRO A 28 15.96 2.62 -9.59
N GLU A 29 14.77 3.13 -9.88
CA GLU A 29 13.50 2.44 -9.63
C GLU A 29 13.33 1.19 -10.49
N ALA A 30 13.78 1.22 -11.74
CA ALA A 30 13.54 0.18 -12.73
C ALA A 30 14.70 -0.81 -12.79
N VAL A 31 14.43 -2.08 -12.45
CA VAL A 31 15.43 -3.16 -12.44
C VAL A 31 14.94 -4.32 -13.28
N LEU A 32 15.72 -4.72 -14.28
CA LEU A 32 15.50 -5.94 -15.06
C LEU A 32 15.86 -7.16 -14.22
N LEU A 33 14.95 -8.12 -14.11
CA LEU A 33 15.15 -9.38 -13.41
C LEU A 33 15.82 -10.40 -14.34
N VAL A 34 17.14 -10.55 -14.23
CA VAL A 34 17.98 -11.42 -15.08
C VAL A 34 17.96 -12.87 -14.60
N ASP A 35 18.18 -13.08 -13.31
CA ASP A 35 18.17 -14.41 -12.67
C ASP A 35 17.44 -14.38 -11.31
N PRO A 36 16.13 -14.11 -11.29
CA PRO A 36 15.37 -14.04 -10.05
C PRO A 36 15.21 -15.42 -9.40
N ILE A 37 15.06 -15.43 -8.07
CA ILE A 37 14.79 -16.61 -7.23
C ILE A 37 13.56 -17.36 -7.75
N ASN A 38 12.52 -16.63 -8.16
CA ASN A 38 11.39 -17.20 -8.88
C ASN A 38 11.62 -17.08 -10.40
N PRO A 39 11.93 -18.18 -11.12
CA PRO A 39 12.28 -18.12 -12.53
C PRO A 39 11.16 -17.60 -13.44
N LYS A 40 9.89 -17.62 -12.99
CA LYS A 40 8.76 -17.08 -13.74
C LYS A 40 8.84 -15.56 -13.91
N LEU A 41 9.59 -14.87 -13.06
CA LEU A 41 9.79 -13.42 -13.13
C LEU A 41 10.94 -13.01 -14.06
N ARG A 42 11.67 -13.97 -14.63
CA ARG A 42 12.83 -13.68 -15.48
C ARG A 42 12.42 -12.88 -16.71
N GLY A 43 13.16 -11.80 -16.98
CA GLY A 43 12.91 -10.89 -18.10
C GLY A 43 11.91 -9.78 -17.80
N GLU A 44 11.25 -9.81 -16.65
CA GLU A 44 10.40 -8.71 -16.20
C GLU A 44 11.22 -7.53 -15.68
N VAL A 45 10.63 -6.33 -15.71
CA VAL A 45 11.18 -5.13 -15.07
C VAL A 45 10.36 -4.84 -13.82
N ASP A 46 11.01 -4.87 -12.66
CA ASP A 46 10.45 -4.43 -11.38
C ASP A 46 10.67 -2.92 -11.21
N ASP A 47 9.58 -2.17 -11.08
CA ASP A 47 9.59 -0.73 -10.85
C ASP A 47 8.56 -0.39 -9.76
N LYS A 48 8.99 0.34 -8.72
CA LYS A 48 8.13 0.69 -7.58
C LYS A 48 6.85 1.43 -8.02
N TYR A 49 6.90 2.20 -9.11
CA TYR A 49 5.75 2.95 -9.62
C TYR A 49 4.70 2.05 -10.29
N GLN A 50 5.01 0.79 -10.58
CA GLN A 50 3.99 -0.21 -10.96
C GLN A 50 3.03 -0.54 -9.82
N TYR A 51 3.36 -0.14 -8.59
CA TYR A 51 2.59 -0.40 -7.37
C TYR A 51 1.95 0.87 -6.81
N SER A 52 1.76 1.90 -7.64
CA SER A 52 0.94 3.06 -7.30
C SER A 52 -0.53 2.85 -7.67
N CYS A 53 -1.44 3.52 -6.97
CA CYS A 53 -2.81 3.73 -7.43
C CYS A 53 -3.31 5.11 -7.03
N GLU A 54 -4.39 5.54 -7.68
CA GLU A 54 -5.12 6.76 -7.32
C GLU A 54 -5.79 6.57 -5.95
N ASP A 55 -5.74 7.61 -5.12
CA ASP A 55 -6.25 7.57 -3.75
C ASP A 55 -7.72 7.16 -3.67
N ARG A 56 -8.56 7.57 -4.64
CA ARG A 56 -9.97 7.16 -4.72
C ARG A 56 -10.21 5.65 -4.82
N TYR A 57 -9.19 4.88 -5.22
CA TYR A 57 -9.22 3.41 -5.30
C TYR A 57 -8.36 2.75 -4.22
N ASN A 58 -7.60 3.52 -3.45
CA ASN A 58 -6.64 3.04 -2.47
C ASN A 58 -7.30 2.83 -1.09
N SER A 59 -8.33 1.98 -1.03
CA SER A 59 -9.00 1.65 0.25
C SER A 59 -8.43 0.41 0.93
N VAL A 60 -7.85 -0.52 0.16
CA VAL A 60 -7.18 -1.71 0.69
C VAL A 60 -6.09 -2.21 -0.26
N HIS A 61 -4.97 -2.62 0.31
CA HIS A 61 -3.91 -3.34 -0.37
C HIS A 61 -3.13 -4.17 0.63
N GLY A 62 -2.34 -5.12 0.12
CA GLY A 62 -1.54 -5.96 0.99
C GLY A 62 -0.99 -7.21 0.34
N TRP A 63 -0.81 -8.22 1.17
CA TRP A 63 -0.03 -9.40 0.89
C TRP A 63 -0.79 -10.66 1.28
N VAL A 64 -0.61 -11.68 0.45
CA VAL A 64 -1.11 -13.02 0.72
C VAL A 64 0.10 -13.95 0.71
N SER A 65 0.21 -14.78 1.74
CA SER A 65 1.08 -15.95 1.75
C SER A 65 0.23 -17.20 1.54
N SER A 66 0.75 -18.16 0.80
CA SER A 66 0.12 -19.49 0.65
C SER A 66 0.57 -20.48 1.73
N ASP A 67 1.70 -20.20 2.41
CA ASP A 67 2.26 -21.06 3.45
C ASP A 67 2.91 -20.20 4.57
N PRO A 68 2.26 -20.06 5.74
CA PRO A 68 0.86 -20.43 6.00
C PRO A 68 -0.11 -19.57 5.16
N PRO A 69 -1.37 -20.02 4.93
CA PRO A 69 -2.39 -19.28 4.19
C PRO A 69 -2.93 -18.07 4.98
N ILE A 70 -2.19 -16.96 4.92
CA ILE A 70 -2.47 -15.73 5.67
C ILE A 70 -2.52 -14.51 4.76
N GLY A 71 -3.37 -13.55 5.11
CA GLY A 71 -3.45 -12.23 4.50
C GLY A 71 -3.02 -11.14 5.48
N PHE A 72 -2.31 -10.14 4.96
CA PHE A 72 -1.88 -8.95 5.71
C PHE A 72 -2.21 -7.70 4.90
N TRP A 73 -3.06 -6.85 5.45
CA TRP A 73 -3.73 -5.79 4.70
C TRP A 73 -3.63 -4.44 5.41
N GLN A 74 -3.46 -3.39 4.64
CA GLN A 74 -3.67 -2.02 5.08
C GLN A 74 -5.02 -1.56 4.53
N ILE A 75 -5.90 -1.14 5.42
CA ILE A 75 -7.20 -0.58 5.10
C ILE A 75 -7.18 0.92 5.42
N THR A 76 -7.65 1.73 4.47
CA THR A 76 -7.87 3.17 4.64
C THR A 76 -9.36 3.46 4.46
N PRO A 77 -10.13 3.59 5.55
CA PRO A 77 -11.58 3.77 5.48
C PRO A 77 -12.00 5.22 5.18
N SER A 78 -11.12 6.21 5.39
CA SER A 78 -11.37 7.63 5.07
C SER A 78 -10.18 8.25 4.35
N ASP A 79 -10.45 9.13 3.38
CA ASP A 79 -9.45 9.90 2.63
C ASP A 79 -9.12 11.26 3.25
N GLU A 80 -9.77 11.64 4.36
CA GLU A 80 -9.70 13.01 4.93
C GLU A 80 -8.28 13.51 5.24
N PHE A 81 -7.36 12.60 5.57
CA PHE A 81 -5.97 12.95 5.88
C PHE A 81 -5.08 13.08 4.64
N ARG A 82 -5.52 12.55 3.49
CA ARG A 82 -4.72 12.52 2.25
C ARG A 82 -4.64 13.92 1.63
N THR A 83 -3.70 14.09 0.71
CA THR A 83 -3.39 15.39 0.10
C THR A 83 -3.22 15.21 -1.40
N GLY A 84 -3.74 16.15 -2.20
CA GLY A 84 -3.71 16.09 -3.67
C GLY A 84 -5.01 15.65 -4.33
N GLY A 85 -6.04 15.31 -3.55
CA GLY A 85 -7.37 14.96 -4.05
C GLY A 85 -7.47 13.53 -4.64
N PRO A 86 -8.64 13.13 -5.13
CA PRO A 86 -8.96 11.73 -5.46
C PRO A 86 -8.11 11.12 -6.59
N LEU A 87 -7.54 11.95 -7.48
CA LEU A 87 -6.70 11.52 -8.60
C LEU A 87 -5.21 11.48 -8.23
N LYS A 88 -4.83 11.90 -7.01
CA LYS A 88 -3.45 11.79 -6.56
C LYS A 88 -3.06 10.32 -6.51
N GLN A 89 -1.92 9.99 -7.12
CA GLN A 89 -1.36 8.65 -7.06
C GLN A 89 -0.38 8.54 -5.90
N ASN A 90 -0.47 7.45 -5.16
CA ASN A 90 0.46 7.10 -4.10
C ASN A 90 0.88 5.63 -4.20
N LEU A 91 2.07 5.32 -3.71
CA LEU A 91 2.59 3.95 -3.65
C LEU A 91 1.82 3.15 -2.60
N THR A 92 1.47 1.91 -2.90
CA THR A 92 0.82 0.99 -1.94
C THR A 92 1.77 -0.08 -1.44
N SER A 93 2.73 -0.50 -2.28
CA SER A 93 3.66 -1.59 -2.00
C SER A 93 5.04 -1.30 -2.59
N HIS A 94 6.01 -2.12 -2.21
CA HIS A 94 7.37 -2.09 -2.77
C HIS A 94 7.86 -3.54 -3.01
N VAL A 95 9.06 -3.72 -3.57
CA VAL A 95 9.71 -5.04 -3.70
C VAL A 95 9.74 -5.81 -2.37
N GLY A 96 9.64 -7.14 -2.43
CA GLY A 96 9.45 -8.00 -1.26
C GLY A 96 8.12 -7.73 -0.56
N PRO A 97 7.81 -8.37 0.57
CA PRO A 97 6.55 -8.20 1.30
C PRO A 97 6.46 -6.85 2.04
N THR A 98 6.63 -5.75 1.30
CA THR A 98 6.63 -4.38 1.81
C THR A 98 5.33 -3.69 1.48
N MET A 99 4.65 -3.16 2.49
CA MET A 99 3.42 -2.38 2.36
C MET A 99 3.65 -0.94 2.81
N LEU A 100 3.04 0.01 2.10
CA LEU A 100 3.23 1.44 2.33
C LEU A 100 1.92 2.13 2.69
N ALA A 101 1.95 2.87 3.80
CA ALA A 101 0.93 3.84 4.18
C ALA A 101 1.45 5.25 3.85
N MET A 102 1.13 5.75 2.66
CA MET A 102 1.58 7.07 2.23
C MET A 102 0.71 8.15 2.87
N PHE A 103 1.27 8.87 3.83
CA PHE A 103 0.61 10.02 4.46
C PHE A 103 0.73 11.31 3.65
N LEU A 104 1.89 11.50 3.04
CA LEU A 104 2.24 12.67 2.26
C LEU A 104 3.40 12.31 1.33
N SER A 105 3.36 12.84 0.10
CA SER A 105 4.44 12.62 -0.86
C SER A 105 4.41 13.63 -1.99
N ALA A 106 5.60 14.04 -2.45
CA ALA A 106 5.80 14.80 -3.68
C ALA A 106 5.63 13.94 -4.96
N HIS A 107 5.46 12.63 -4.86
CA HIS A 107 5.28 11.77 -6.04
C HIS A 107 4.09 12.24 -6.88
N TYR A 108 4.27 12.33 -8.21
CA TYR A 108 3.26 12.72 -9.20
C TYR A 108 2.74 14.16 -9.13
N ALA A 109 3.22 14.99 -8.21
CA ALA A 109 2.79 16.39 -8.07
C ALA A 109 3.92 17.37 -7.75
N GLY A 110 5.13 16.88 -7.49
CA GLY A 110 6.29 17.70 -7.16
C GLY A 110 6.20 18.33 -5.77
N ASP A 111 7.08 19.30 -5.55
CA ASP A 111 7.23 19.99 -4.27
C ASP A 111 6.06 20.93 -3.92
N ASP A 112 5.16 21.18 -4.86
CA ASP A 112 3.99 22.04 -4.62
C ASP A 112 2.96 21.39 -3.69
N LEU A 113 2.96 20.06 -3.57
CA LEU A 113 2.17 19.34 -2.56
C LEU A 113 2.93 19.06 -1.25
N SER A 114 4.22 19.41 -1.18
CA SER A 114 4.97 19.36 0.07
C SER A 114 4.50 20.49 1.00
N PRO A 115 4.23 20.22 2.29
CA PRO A 115 4.06 21.27 3.29
C PRO A 115 5.33 22.10 3.40
N LYS A 116 5.17 23.41 3.38
CA LYS A 116 6.26 24.39 3.47
C LYS A 116 6.08 25.14 4.78
N PHE A 117 6.87 24.80 5.78
CA PHE A 117 6.82 25.43 7.10
C PHE A 117 7.96 26.44 7.24
N THR A 118 7.68 27.56 7.88
CA THR A 118 8.66 28.60 8.18
C THR A 118 9.16 28.51 9.62
N ASN A 119 10.28 29.18 9.92
CA ASN A 119 10.86 29.13 11.26
C ASN A 119 9.90 29.75 12.29
N GLY A 120 9.59 29.00 13.35
CA GLY A 120 8.64 29.41 14.38
C GLY A 120 7.17 29.12 14.05
N GLU A 121 6.86 28.52 12.91
CA GLU A 121 5.49 28.15 12.54
C GLU A 121 5.04 26.87 13.25
N TYR A 122 4.05 27.01 14.13
CA TYR A 122 3.41 25.87 14.77
C TYR A 122 2.39 25.22 13.82
N TRP A 123 2.51 23.91 13.63
CA TRP A 123 1.56 23.11 12.86
C TRP A 123 1.27 21.79 13.55
N LYS A 124 0.07 21.26 13.32
CA LYS A 124 -0.35 19.93 13.74
C LYS A 124 -1.23 19.34 12.64
N LYS A 125 -0.97 18.09 12.26
CA LYS A 125 -1.82 17.31 11.36
C LYS A 125 -1.97 15.90 11.90
N VAL A 126 -3.20 15.39 11.90
CA VAL A 126 -3.50 13.99 12.18
C VAL A 126 -3.50 13.23 10.86
N HIS A 127 -2.83 12.08 10.85
CA HIS A 127 -2.85 11.15 9.73
C HIS A 127 -3.55 9.87 10.15
N GLY A 128 -4.46 9.41 9.28
CA GLY A 128 -5.23 8.22 9.51
C GLY A 128 -6.74 8.47 9.46
N PRO A 129 -7.53 7.42 9.69
CA PRO A 129 -7.07 6.14 10.23
C PRO A 129 -6.34 5.27 9.20
N VAL A 130 -5.35 4.52 9.68
CA VAL A 130 -4.76 3.39 8.95
C VAL A 130 -5.01 2.15 9.77
N PHE A 131 -5.80 1.23 9.23
CA PHE A 131 -6.20 0.01 9.89
C PHE A 131 -5.39 -1.16 9.33
N MET A 132 -4.80 -1.97 10.22
CA MET A 132 -4.01 -3.13 9.84
C MET A 132 -4.85 -4.39 10.09
N TYR A 133 -5.17 -5.12 9.03
CA TYR A 133 -6.03 -6.29 9.09
C TYR A 133 -5.27 -7.57 8.78
N LEU A 134 -5.49 -8.60 9.59
CA LEU A 134 -4.91 -9.93 9.43
C LEU A 134 -6.02 -10.96 9.39
N ASN A 135 -5.95 -11.84 8.40
CA ASN A 135 -6.86 -12.97 8.27
C ASN A 135 -6.09 -14.23 7.85
N SER A 136 -6.73 -15.40 8.04
CA SER A 136 -6.16 -16.70 7.71
C SER A 136 -7.26 -17.66 7.25
N SER A 137 -6.95 -18.57 6.33
CA SER A 137 -7.85 -19.64 5.89
C SER A 137 -7.39 -20.98 6.49
N GLN A 138 -8.32 -21.77 7.04
CA GLN A 138 -7.99 -23.07 7.63
C GLN A 138 -7.81 -24.18 6.58
N ASP A 139 -8.52 -24.09 5.46
CA ASP A 139 -8.50 -25.08 4.39
C ASP A 139 -7.44 -24.76 3.32
N GLY A 140 -6.88 -23.55 3.32
CA GLY A 140 -5.77 -23.11 2.46
C GLY A 140 -6.03 -23.23 0.96
N SER A 141 -7.28 -23.45 0.56
CA SER A 141 -7.63 -23.98 -0.75
C SER A 141 -7.68 -22.88 -1.81
N ASP A 142 -8.13 -21.68 -1.44
CA ASP A 142 -8.21 -20.52 -2.34
C ASP A 142 -7.71 -19.23 -1.66
N PRO A 143 -6.51 -18.74 -2.03
CA PRO A 143 -5.97 -17.46 -1.57
C PRO A 143 -6.87 -16.25 -1.90
N SER A 144 -7.78 -16.35 -2.88
CA SER A 144 -8.69 -15.26 -3.24
C SER A 144 -9.67 -14.93 -2.10
N LEU A 145 -10.02 -15.91 -1.26
CA LEU A 145 -10.91 -15.72 -0.12
C LEU A 145 -10.34 -14.73 0.90
N LEU A 146 -9.02 -14.71 1.08
CA LEU A 146 -8.36 -13.75 1.99
C LEU A 146 -8.51 -12.31 1.49
N TRP A 147 -8.49 -12.10 0.17
CA TRP A 147 -8.70 -10.79 -0.45
C TRP A 147 -10.17 -10.36 -0.37
N GLU A 148 -11.10 -11.27 -0.65
CA GLU A 148 -12.54 -10.98 -0.54
C GLU A 148 -12.94 -10.62 0.89
N ASP A 149 -12.43 -11.35 1.88
CA ASP A 149 -12.63 -11.07 3.30
C ASP A 149 -12.05 -9.70 3.71
N ALA A 150 -10.86 -9.34 3.21
CA ALA A 150 -10.30 -8.00 3.42
C ALA A 150 -11.19 -6.89 2.83
N LYS A 151 -11.82 -7.12 1.68
CA LYS A 151 -12.80 -6.17 1.10
C LYS A 151 -14.07 -6.05 1.96
N VAL A 152 -14.53 -7.13 2.59
CA VAL A 152 -15.62 -7.07 3.56
C VAL A 152 -15.22 -6.23 4.76
N GLN A 153 -14.01 -6.44 5.30
CA GLN A 153 -13.48 -5.62 6.40
C GLN A 153 -13.44 -4.14 6.04
N VAL A 154 -13.05 -3.76 4.82
CA VAL A 154 -13.09 -2.35 4.36
C VAL A 154 -14.48 -1.74 4.54
N MET A 155 -15.54 -2.47 4.21
CA MET A 155 -16.90 -1.97 4.33
C MET A 155 -17.30 -1.75 5.80
N MET A 156 -16.86 -2.63 6.70
CA MET A 156 -17.06 -2.47 8.14
C MET A 156 -16.31 -1.23 8.66
N GLU A 157 -15.03 -1.08 8.33
CA GLU A 157 -14.22 0.06 8.78
C GLU A 157 -14.75 1.39 8.24
N LYS A 158 -15.27 1.42 7.00
CA LYS A 158 -15.93 2.60 6.44
C LYS A 158 -17.20 2.99 7.18
N GLN A 159 -17.98 2.02 7.66
CA GLN A 159 -19.20 2.27 8.44
C GLN A 159 -18.89 2.65 9.88
N SER A 160 -17.79 2.12 10.44
CA SER A 160 -17.33 2.43 11.78
C SER A 160 -16.60 3.77 11.90
N TRP A 161 -16.18 4.37 10.79
CA TRP A 161 -15.58 5.70 10.77
C TRP A 161 -16.64 6.81 10.88
N PRO A 162 -16.46 7.85 11.73
CA PRO A 162 -15.37 8.05 12.70
C PRO A 162 -15.45 7.14 13.94
N TYR A 163 -14.31 6.60 14.36
CA TYR A 163 -14.24 5.66 15.47
C TYR A 163 -14.49 6.30 16.84
N ASP A 164 -15.30 5.63 17.66
CA ASP A 164 -15.63 6.05 19.04
C ASP A 164 -14.48 5.84 20.04
N PHE A 165 -13.60 4.87 19.77
CA PHE A 165 -12.45 4.57 20.62
C PHE A 165 -11.29 5.57 20.47
N ALA A 166 -11.31 6.43 19.45
CA ALA A 166 -10.28 7.44 19.23
C ALA A 166 -10.44 8.60 20.23
N LEU A 167 -9.76 8.52 21.37
CA LEU A 167 -9.90 9.48 22.48
C LEU A 167 -9.20 10.83 22.26
N SER A 168 -8.36 10.96 21.23
CA SER A 168 -7.66 12.21 20.95
C SER A 168 -8.64 13.31 20.57
N GLU A 169 -8.49 14.49 21.14
CA GLU A 169 -9.25 15.68 20.73
C GLU A 169 -8.92 16.12 19.29
N ASP A 170 -7.76 15.72 18.77
CA ASP A 170 -7.33 16.03 17.41
C ASP A 170 -7.92 15.06 16.35
N PHE A 171 -8.53 13.93 16.76
CA PHE A 171 -9.17 12.98 15.86
C PHE A 171 -10.63 13.36 15.58
N GLN A 172 -11.12 13.05 14.38
CA GLN A 172 -12.53 13.25 14.04
C GLN A 172 -13.43 12.36 14.91
N LYS A 173 -14.51 12.93 15.44
CA LYS A 173 -15.45 12.27 16.34
C LYS A 173 -16.77 11.95 15.63
N THR A 174 -17.41 10.87 16.03
CA THR A 174 -18.80 10.56 15.67
C THR A 174 -19.71 11.59 16.36
N GLU A 175 -20.56 12.29 15.59
CA GLU A 175 -21.60 13.19 16.12
C GLU A 175 -22.79 12.41 16.71
#